data_AF-A0A0M8QLV9-F1
#
_entry.id   AF-A0A0M8QLV9-F1
#
_cell.length_a   1.000
_cell.length_b   1.000
_cell.length_c   1.000
_cell.angle_alpha   90.00
_cell.angle_beta   90.00
_cell.angle_gamma   90.00
#
_symmetry.space_group_name_H-M   'P 1'
#
loop_
_entity.id
_entity.type
_entity.pdbx_description
1 polymer ?
#
loop_
_entity_poly.entity_id
_entity_poly.type
_entity_poly.pdbx_seq_one_letter_code
_entity_poly.pdbx_strand_id
1 'polypeptide(L)'
;MLIIVLLIGVPAGYLVISANQSRASGKDKEAKYSATGLTEGWPSKVQRRLYQVPVPHPAWWVASYETNNWRTSRLYVEFETTDAGLSAFLTGLGVREDDLERDDLTIGERDRDVTGWTFDGPGTWSGLVHEQKDPAPTHDVVVNHHKPGYPRVYVVSRTVP
;
A
#
# COMPACT_ATOMS: atom_id res chain seq x y z
N MET A 1 28.74 -52.68 31.95
CA MET A 1 30.17 -52.29 31.91
C MET A 1 30.29 -51.08 30.98
N LEU A 2 30.81 -49.95 31.51
CA LEU A 2 31.30 -48.68 30.88
C LEU A 2 30.31 -47.86 29.99
N ILE A 3 29.78 -46.66 30.32
CA ILE A 3 30.35 -45.29 30.57
C ILE A 3 31.26 -44.84 29.40
N ILE A 4 30.94 -43.80 28.59
CA ILE A 4 31.20 -42.36 28.84
C ILE A 4 30.34 -41.46 27.92
N VAL A 5 29.83 -40.37 28.49
CA VAL A 5 29.30 -39.14 27.86
C VAL A 5 30.44 -38.14 27.64
N LEU A 6 30.54 -37.51 26.46
CA LEU A 6 31.25 -36.22 26.28
C LEU A 6 30.70 -35.50 25.01
N LEU A 7 29.75 -34.56 25.12
CA LEU A 7 29.88 -33.12 25.38
C LEU A 7 30.42 -32.25 24.20
N ILE A 8 29.46 -31.67 23.46
CA ILE A 8 29.40 -30.30 22.85
C ILE A 8 30.42 -29.88 21.77
N GLY A 9 29.88 -29.40 20.63
CA GLY A 9 30.60 -28.49 19.72
C GLY A 9 29.89 -28.11 18.41
N VAL A 10 28.91 -27.20 18.47
CA VAL A 10 28.48 -26.21 17.43
C VAL A 10 28.05 -26.71 16.03
N PRO A 11 26.81 -26.41 15.56
CA PRO A 11 26.42 -26.60 14.16
C PRO A 11 27.04 -25.49 13.28
N ALA A 12 28.18 -25.77 12.65
CA ALA A 12 28.76 -24.93 11.63
C ALA A 12 28.04 -25.14 10.28
N GLY A 13 26.90 -24.47 10.13
CA GLY A 13 26.07 -24.53 8.92
C GLY A 13 25.49 -23.17 8.55
N TYR A 14 26.32 -22.13 8.48
CA TYR A 14 25.92 -20.82 7.95
C TYR A 14 26.94 -20.36 6.90
N LEU A 15 26.69 -20.70 5.64
CA LEU A 15 27.01 -19.82 4.53
C LEU A 15 25.67 -19.39 3.92
N VAL A 16 25.18 -18.26 4.43
CA VAL A 16 24.04 -17.55 3.88
C VAL A 16 24.44 -17.05 2.49
N ILE A 17 23.67 -17.48 1.49
CA ILE A 17 23.67 -16.92 0.15
C ILE A 17 23.12 -15.50 0.25
N SER A 18 23.98 -14.52 0.49
CA SER A 18 23.63 -13.10 0.38
C SER A 18 24.14 -12.55 -0.94
N ALA A 19 23.27 -12.52 -1.95
CA ALA A 19 23.26 -11.54 -3.06
C ALA A 19 22.45 -12.08 -4.24
N ASN A 20 21.12 -12.19 -4.13
CA ASN A 20 20.29 -12.09 -5.34
C ASN A 20 18.82 -11.64 -5.14
N GLN A 21 18.39 -11.38 -3.90
CA GLN A 21 16.98 -11.04 -3.64
C GLN A 21 16.60 -9.61 -4.06
N SER A 22 17.55 -8.81 -4.56
CA SER A 22 17.27 -7.44 -5.00
C SER A 22 16.93 -7.34 -6.50
N ARG A 23 17.31 -8.31 -7.33
CA ARG A 23 17.06 -8.27 -8.80
C ARG A 23 15.91 -9.16 -9.27
N ALA A 24 15.65 -10.28 -8.60
CA ALA A 24 14.49 -11.13 -8.89
C ALA A 24 13.19 -10.48 -8.39
N SER A 25 13.22 -9.88 -7.19
CA SER A 25 12.06 -9.22 -6.61
C SER A 25 11.52 -8.07 -7.47
N GLY A 26 12.39 -7.32 -8.17
CA GLY A 26 11.93 -6.27 -9.10
C GLY A 26 11.12 -6.82 -10.27
N LYS A 27 11.51 -7.95 -10.85
CA LYS A 27 10.78 -8.59 -11.96
C LYS A 27 9.45 -9.18 -11.51
N ASP A 28 9.40 -9.78 -10.32
CA ASP A 28 8.15 -10.35 -9.77
C ASP A 28 7.16 -9.24 -9.35
N LYS A 29 7.67 -8.10 -8.88
CA LYS A 29 6.88 -6.89 -8.59
C LYS A 29 6.28 -6.30 -9.86
N GLU A 30 7.12 -6.04 -10.85
CA GLU A 30 6.69 -5.47 -12.13
C GLU A 30 5.66 -6.38 -12.81
N ALA A 31 5.83 -7.71 -12.73
CA ALA A 31 4.87 -8.69 -13.22
C ALA A 31 3.52 -8.64 -12.47
N LYS A 32 3.51 -8.47 -11.15
CA LYS A 32 2.27 -8.36 -10.35
C LYS A 32 1.44 -7.13 -10.76
N TYR A 33 2.10 -5.99 -10.98
CA TYR A 33 1.43 -4.73 -11.32
C TYR A 33 1.04 -4.65 -12.81
N SER A 34 1.84 -5.22 -13.71
CA SER A 34 1.58 -5.20 -15.16
C SER A 34 0.26 -5.85 -15.57
N ALA A 35 -0.28 -6.76 -14.76
CA ALA A 35 -1.56 -7.42 -15.03
C ALA A 35 -2.79 -6.60 -14.60
N THR A 36 -2.63 -5.58 -13.75
CA THR A 36 -3.74 -4.95 -13.01
C THR A 36 -3.79 -3.41 -13.17
N GLY A 37 -3.21 -2.87 -14.24
CA GLY A 37 -3.18 -1.42 -14.54
C GLY A 37 -2.26 -0.60 -13.65
N LEU A 38 -2.01 -1.02 -12.40
CA LEU A 38 -1.02 -0.42 -11.52
C LEU A 38 0.37 -0.45 -12.14
N THR A 39 1.13 0.61 -11.95
CA THR A 39 2.54 0.68 -12.35
C THR A 39 3.36 0.99 -11.11
N GLU A 40 4.44 0.23 -10.89
CA GLU A 40 5.38 0.52 -9.80
C GLU A 40 5.99 1.91 -10.01
N GLY A 41 5.92 2.73 -8.97
CA GLY A 41 6.41 4.09 -9.01
C GLY A 41 5.48 5.07 -8.32
N TRP A 42 6.06 6.22 -8.00
CA TRP A 42 5.34 7.33 -7.41
C TRP A 42 4.41 7.97 -8.47
N PRO A 43 3.17 8.34 -8.09
CA PRO A 43 2.40 9.23 -8.93
C PRO A 43 3.18 10.53 -9.13
N SER A 44 3.11 11.07 -10.34
CA SER A 44 3.79 12.31 -10.70
C SER A 44 3.38 13.46 -9.78
N LYS A 45 4.20 14.51 -9.69
CA LYS A 45 3.87 15.70 -8.89
C LYS A 45 2.53 16.32 -9.30
N VAL A 46 2.22 16.30 -10.60
CA VAL A 46 0.96 16.80 -11.14
C VAL A 46 -0.22 15.95 -10.68
N GLN A 47 -0.11 14.62 -10.80
CA GLN A 47 -1.15 13.69 -10.30
C GLN A 47 -1.40 13.89 -8.81
N ARG A 48 -0.35 13.91 -7.99
CA ARG A 48 -0.49 14.11 -6.53
C ARG A 48 -1.17 15.43 -6.17
N ARG A 49 -0.93 16.49 -6.97
CA ARG A 49 -1.54 17.81 -6.76
C ARG A 49 -3.00 17.84 -7.20
N LEU A 50 -3.31 17.27 -8.36
CA LEU A 50 -4.66 17.23 -8.93
C LEU A 50 -5.60 16.37 -8.08
N TYR A 51 -5.15 15.16 -7.74
CA TYR A 51 -5.90 14.18 -6.98
C TYR A 51 -5.74 14.33 -5.46
N GLN A 52 -4.94 15.31 -5.02
CA GLN A 52 -4.67 15.58 -3.61
C GLN A 52 -4.29 14.31 -2.81
N VAL A 53 -3.34 13.53 -3.33
CA VAL A 53 -2.86 12.29 -2.67
C VAL A 53 -1.44 12.53 -2.15
N PRO A 54 -1.27 12.92 -0.86
CA PRO A 54 0.02 13.25 -0.28
C PRO A 54 0.75 11.98 0.19
N VAL A 55 1.28 11.18 -0.75
CA VAL A 55 2.09 9.99 -0.39
C VAL A 55 3.26 10.41 0.54
N PRO A 56 3.36 9.85 1.76
CA PRO A 56 4.29 10.29 2.80
C PRO A 56 5.71 9.79 2.53
N HIS A 57 6.71 10.36 3.22
CA HIS A 57 8.08 9.85 3.20
C HIS A 57 8.49 9.37 4.60
N PRO A 58 9.03 8.14 4.76
CA PRO A 58 9.27 7.14 3.72
C PRO A 58 7.98 6.42 3.28
N ALA A 59 7.98 5.97 2.03
CA ALA A 59 6.98 5.04 1.50
C ALA A 59 7.66 4.01 0.61
N TRP A 60 7.16 2.77 0.67
CA TRP A 60 7.65 1.62 -0.07
C TRP A 60 6.53 1.01 -0.89
N TRP A 61 6.91 0.21 -1.89
CA TRP A 61 5.96 -0.52 -2.74
C TRP A 61 4.91 0.42 -3.35
N VAL A 62 5.33 1.64 -3.67
CA VAL A 62 4.43 2.65 -4.22
C VAL A 62 4.07 2.21 -5.62
N ALA A 63 2.77 2.09 -5.89
CA ALA A 63 2.27 1.85 -7.23
C ALA A 63 1.07 2.76 -7.48
N SER A 64 0.90 3.17 -8.73
CA SER A 64 -0.21 4.04 -9.10
C SER A 64 -0.75 3.75 -10.49
N TYR A 65 -2.00 4.11 -10.70
CA TYR A 65 -2.67 4.05 -11.99
C TYR A 65 -3.66 5.20 -12.09
N GLU A 66 -3.76 5.80 -13.27
CA GLU A 66 -4.74 6.85 -13.53
C GLU A 66 -5.69 6.40 -14.63
N THR A 67 -6.98 6.60 -14.40
CA THR A 67 -8.02 6.48 -15.42
C THR A 67 -8.69 7.82 -15.60
N ASN A 68 -8.83 8.26 -16.85
CA ASN A 68 -9.43 9.54 -17.17
C ASN A 68 -10.49 9.36 -18.27
N ASN A 69 -11.67 9.94 -18.05
CA ASN A 69 -12.65 10.18 -19.09
C ASN A 69 -13.30 11.56 -18.91
N TRP A 70 -14.07 11.99 -19.90
CA TRP A 70 -14.68 13.32 -19.93
C TRP A 70 -15.63 13.65 -18.75
N ARG A 71 -16.13 12.65 -18.01
CA ARG A 71 -17.01 12.85 -16.84
C ARG A 71 -16.28 12.76 -15.50
N THR A 72 -15.23 11.96 -15.43
CA THR A 72 -14.59 11.62 -14.16
C THR A 72 -13.17 11.15 -14.38
N SER A 73 -12.28 11.67 -13.56
CA SER A 73 -10.89 11.23 -13.48
C SER A 73 -10.65 10.54 -12.13
N ARG A 74 -9.90 9.44 -12.14
CA ARG A 74 -9.54 8.67 -10.94
C ARG A 74 -8.06 8.38 -10.90
N LEU A 75 -7.46 8.53 -9.72
CA LEU A 75 -6.12 8.06 -9.41
C LEU A 75 -6.20 6.98 -8.34
N TYR A 76 -5.63 5.82 -8.66
CA TYR A 76 -5.43 4.71 -7.73
C TYR A 76 -3.99 4.76 -7.25
N VAL A 77 -3.79 4.65 -5.94
CA VAL A 77 -2.45 4.61 -5.33
C VAL A 77 -2.43 3.55 -4.24
N GLU A 78 -1.39 2.72 -4.23
CA GLU A 78 -1.03 1.92 -3.05
C GLU A 78 0.38 2.26 -2.58
N PHE A 79 0.61 2.14 -1.27
CA PHE A 79 1.94 2.22 -0.68
C PHE A 79 1.97 1.59 0.71
N GLU A 80 3.14 1.14 1.14
CA GLU A 80 3.43 0.82 2.54
C GLU A 80 4.19 1.99 3.17
N THR A 81 3.90 2.34 4.41
CA THR A 81 4.60 3.42 5.13
C THR A 81 4.76 3.05 6.60
N THR A 82 5.30 3.94 7.43
CA THR A 82 5.34 3.77 8.90
C THR A 82 4.06 4.29 9.54
N ASP A 83 3.81 4.00 10.82
CA ASP A 83 2.66 4.58 11.55
C ASP A 83 2.68 6.12 11.49
N ALA A 84 3.84 6.74 11.70
CA ALA A 84 4.00 8.19 11.55
C ALA A 84 3.72 8.68 10.12
N GLY A 85 4.06 7.86 9.12
CA GLY A 85 3.74 8.14 7.72
C GLY A 85 2.25 8.03 7.40
N LEU A 86 1.55 7.06 8.00
CA LEU A 86 0.09 6.94 7.92
C LEU A 86 -0.57 8.18 8.51
N SER A 87 -0.18 8.57 9.72
CA SER A 87 -0.67 9.78 10.38
C SER A 87 -0.41 11.04 9.54
N ALA A 88 0.78 11.17 8.94
CA ALA A 88 1.12 12.27 8.04
C ALA A 88 0.29 12.27 6.74
N PHE A 89 0.03 11.10 6.16
CA PHE A 89 -0.81 10.94 4.98
C PHE A 89 -2.25 11.40 5.26
N LEU A 90 -2.84 10.90 6.36
CA LEU A 90 -4.20 11.26 6.77
C LEU A 90 -4.31 12.75 7.12
N THR A 91 -3.35 13.28 7.87
CA THR A 91 -3.29 14.72 8.16
C THR A 91 -3.19 15.55 6.88
N GLY A 92 -2.44 15.07 5.89
CA GLY A 92 -2.34 15.70 4.57
C GLY A 92 -3.64 15.67 3.76
N LEU A 93 -4.54 14.72 4.04
CA LEU A 93 -5.91 14.70 3.53
C LEU A 93 -6.88 15.54 4.39
N GLY A 94 -6.45 16.02 5.56
CA GLY A 94 -7.30 16.76 6.49
C GLY A 94 -8.12 15.88 7.43
N VAL A 95 -7.76 14.60 7.58
CA VAL A 95 -8.42 13.61 8.44
C VAL A 95 -7.42 13.02 9.44
N ARG A 96 -7.91 12.22 10.39
CA ARG A 96 -7.12 11.61 11.46
C ARG A 96 -7.23 10.09 11.44
N GLU A 97 -6.30 9.43 12.13
CA GLU A 97 -6.36 7.98 12.32
C GLU A 97 -7.63 7.52 13.05
N ASP A 98 -8.16 8.34 13.96
CA ASP A 98 -9.40 8.07 14.69
C ASP A 98 -10.65 8.10 13.78
N ASP A 99 -10.55 8.68 12.58
CA ASP A 99 -11.64 8.70 11.59
C ASP A 99 -11.69 7.39 10.78
N LEU A 100 -10.69 6.51 10.90
CA LEU A 100 -10.70 5.21 10.25
C LEU A 100 -11.66 4.25 10.96
N GLU A 101 -12.65 3.77 10.23
CA GLU A 101 -13.59 2.78 10.71
C GLU A 101 -13.01 1.37 10.56
N ARG A 102 -13.02 0.60 11.65
CA ARG A 102 -12.52 -0.78 11.63
C ARG A 102 -13.45 -1.69 10.85
N ASP A 103 -12.86 -2.62 10.09
CA ASP A 103 -13.56 -3.61 9.25
C ASP A 103 -14.39 -2.96 8.14
N ASP A 104 -14.10 -1.69 7.80
CA ASP A 104 -14.69 -0.97 6.67
C ASP A 104 -13.79 -1.02 5.43
N LEU A 105 -14.37 -1.40 4.29
CA LEU A 105 -13.71 -1.51 3.00
C LEU A 105 -14.39 -0.57 2.01
N THR A 106 -14.00 0.71 2.08
CA THR A 106 -14.62 1.81 1.32
C THR A 106 -14.40 1.71 -0.19
N ILE A 107 -13.34 1.04 -0.62
CA ILE A 107 -13.00 0.87 -2.04
C ILE A 107 -13.83 -0.29 -2.63
N GLY A 108 -14.80 0.07 -3.47
CA GLY A 108 -15.78 -0.85 -4.05
C GLY A 108 -15.21 -1.86 -5.08
N GLU A 109 -16.04 -2.82 -5.46
CA GLU A 109 -15.70 -3.90 -6.42
C GLU A 109 -15.16 -3.37 -7.76
N ARG A 110 -15.80 -2.34 -8.35
CA ARG A 110 -15.34 -1.73 -9.60
C ARG A 110 -13.88 -1.27 -9.54
N ASP A 111 -13.51 -0.58 -8.47
CA ASP A 111 -12.16 -0.01 -8.32
C ASP A 111 -11.13 -1.12 -8.01
N ARG A 112 -11.58 -2.19 -7.33
CA ARG A 112 -10.80 -3.41 -7.13
C ARG A 112 -10.58 -4.20 -8.41
N ASP A 113 -11.56 -4.27 -9.30
CA ASP A 113 -11.41 -4.93 -10.61
C ASP A 113 -10.40 -4.20 -11.49
N VAL A 114 -10.37 -2.87 -11.42
CA VAL A 114 -9.41 -2.04 -12.16
C VAL A 114 -7.99 -2.25 -11.65
N THR A 115 -7.80 -2.37 -10.33
CA THR A 115 -6.48 -2.41 -9.67
C THR A 115 -5.99 -3.82 -9.34
N GLY A 116 -6.87 -4.82 -9.37
CA GLY A 116 -6.63 -6.19 -8.92
C GLY A 116 -6.51 -6.35 -7.39
N TRP A 117 -6.99 -5.40 -6.60
CA TRP A 117 -6.96 -5.51 -5.14
C TRP A 117 -8.04 -6.45 -4.60
N THR A 118 -7.67 -7.44 -3.79
CA THR A 118 -8.60 -8.48 -3.32
C THR A 118 -9.09 -8.28 -1.87
N PHE A 119 -8.41 -7.46 -1.06
CA PHE A 119 -8.70 -7.20 0.38
C PHE A 119 -9.11 -8.44 1.21
N ASP A 120 -8.52 -9.59 0.88
CA ASP A 120 -8.74 -10.90 1.51
C ASP A 120 -7.51 -11.39 2.30
N GLY A 121 -6.45 -10.57 2.29
CA GLY A 121 -5.22 -10.86 3.00
C GLY A 121 -5.39 -10.84 4.52
N PRO A 122 -4.47 -11.47 5.26
CA PRO A 122 -4.45 -11.41 6.72
C PRO A 122 -4.30 -9.97 7.20
N GLY A 123 -4.67 -9.71 8.46
CA GLY A 123 -4.56 -8.40 9.10
C GLY A 123 -5.92 -7.80 9.47
N THR A 124 -5.86 -6.71 10.23
CA THR A 124 -7.03 -5.86 10.49
C THR A 124 -7.11 -4.81 9.40
N TRP A 125 -8.31 -4.62 8.87
CA TRP A 125 -8.60 -3.63 7.85
C TRP A 125 -9.34 -2.45 8.47
N SER A 126 -9.12 -1.26 7.93
CA SER A 126 -9.86 -0.07 8.31
C SER A 126 -10.04 0.86 7.12
N GLY A 127 -11.16 1.57 7.07
CA GLY A 127 -11.55 2.38 5.93
C GLY A 127 -11.99 3.79 6.31
N LEU A 128 -11.97 4.70 5.35
CA LEU A 128 -12.56 6.03 5.45
C LEU A 128 -12.93 6.54 4.06
N VAL A 129 -14.07 7.22 3.96
CA VAL A 129 -14.42 8.06 2.81
C VAL A 129 -14.27 9.52 3.21
N HIS A 130 -13.36 10.23 2.56
CA HIS A 130 -13.21 11.68 2.70
C HIS A 130 -13.91 12.38 1.54
N GLU A 131 -15.17 12.78 1.76
CA GLU A 131 -15.94 13.54 0.77
C GLU A 131 -15.54 15.01 0.77
N GLN A 132 -15.31 15.55 -0.43
CA GLN A 132 -15.08 16.98 -0.64
C GLN A 132 -16.06 17.52 -1.67
N LYS A 133 -16.30 18.83 -1.62
CA LYS A 133 -17.15 19.50 -2.60
C LYS A 133 -16.46 19.62 -3.95
N ASP A 134 -17.17 19.26 -5.01
CA ASP A 134 -16.68 19.43 -6.38
C ASP A 134 -16.13 20.85 -6.64
N PRO A 135 -14.99 20.97 -7.35
CA PRO A 135 -14.26 19.91 -8.06
C PRO A 135 -13.19 19.19 -7.20
N ALA A 136 -13.13 19.43 -5.89
CA ALA A 136 -12.13 18.76 -5.05
C ALA A 136 -12.39 17.23 -5.02
N PRO A 137 -11.33 16.41 -5.02
CA PRO A 137 -11.48 14.97 -5.10
C PRO A 137 -12.10 14.37 -3.84
N THR A 138 -12.96 13.36 -4.02
CA THR A 138 -13.32 12.42 -2.96
C THR A 138 -12.26 11.35 -2.84
N HIS A 139 -11.89 10.96 -1.61
CA HIS A 139 -10.91 9.91 -1.36
C HIS A 139 -11.54 8.73 -0.65
N ASP A 140 -11.50 7.56 -1.28
CA ASP A 140 -11.81 6.28 -0.63
C ASP A 140 -10.48 5.66 -0.19
N VAL A 141 -10.30 5.48 1.12
CA VAL A 141 -9.07 4.98 1.73
C VAL A 141 -9.34 3.65 2.42
N VAL A 142 -8.48 2.67 2.18
CA VAL A 142 -8.42 1.41 2.91
C VAL A 142 -7.00 1.20 3.44
N VAL A 143 -6.86 0.77 4.69
CA VAL A 143 -5.59 0.52 5.35
C VAL A 143 -5.56 -0.91 5.87
N ASN A 144 -4.48 -1.63 5.56
CA ASN A 144 -4.18 -2.94 6.13
C ASN A 144 -3.09 -2.83 7.19
N HIS A 145 -3.39 -3.29 8.41
CA HIS A 145 -2.51 -3.28 9.58
C HIS A 145 -1.83 -4.64 9.85
N HIS A 146 -1.77 -5.54 8.87
CA HIS A 146 -1.20 -6.89 9.02
C HIS A 146 0.23 -6.89 9.55
N LYS A 147 1.05 -5.95 9.05
CA LYS A 147 2.46 -5.81 9.41
C LYS A 147 2.60 -4.68 10.44
N PRO A 148 2.83 -4.99 11.73
CA PRO A 148 2.92 -3.97 12.78
C PRO A 148 4.00 -2.93 12.46
N GLY A 149 3.66 -1.64 12.59
CA GLY A 149 4.56 -0.52 12.29
C GLY A 149 4.72 -0.20 10.80
N TYR A 150 4.09 -0.99 9.91
CA TYR A 150 4.18 -0.85 8.47
C TYR A 150 2.81 -0.98 7.79
N PRO A 151 1.86 -0.07 8.07
CA PRO A 151 0.55 -0.11 7.44
C PRO A 151 0.66 0.03 5.92
N ARG A 152 -0.20 -0.72 5.22
CA ARG A 152 -0.34 -0.65 3.76
C ARG A 152 -1.62 0.10 3.42
N VAL A 153 -1.48 1.18 2.67
CA VAL A 153 -2.56 2.12 2.33
C VAL A 153 -2.94 1.95 0.87
N TYR A 154 -4.24 1.94 0.62
CA TYR A 154 -4.88 1.91 -0.67
C TYR A 154 -5.78 3.13 -0.79
N VAL A 155 -5.69 3.86 -1.89
CA VAL A 155 -6.42 5.12 -2.09
C VAL A 155 -7.01 5.16 -3.49
N VAL A 156 -8.30 5.48 -3.57
CA VAL A 156 -8.94 5.92 -4.81
C VAL A 156 -9.29 7.39 -4.64
N SER A 157 -8.68 8.26 -5.45
CA SER A 157 -9.03 9.67 -5.52
C SER A 157 -9.84 9.92 -6.78
N ARG A 158 -11.06 10.46 -6.62
CA ARG A 158 -12.02 10.69 -7.70
C ARG A 158 -12.38 12.16 -7.78
N THR A 159 -12.21 12.77 -8.95
CA THR A 159 -12.58 14.17 -9.21
C THR A 159 -13.38 14.28 -10.51
N VAL A 160 -14.22 15.31 -10.59
CA VAL A 160 -14.90 15.74 -11.81
C VAL A 160 -14.06 16.85 -12.49
N PRO A 161 -13.78 16.76 -13.80
CA PRO A 161 -13.03 17.77 -14.54
C PRO A 161 -13.65 19.17 -14.54
#